data_AF-A0A8J6Z027-F1
#
_entry.id   AF-A0A8J6Z027-F1
#
_cell.length_a   1.000
_cell.length_b   1.000
_cell.length_c   1.000
_cell.angle_alpha   90.00
_cell.angle_beta   90.00
_cell.angle_gamma   90.00
#
_symmetry.space_group_name_H-M   'P 1'
#
loop_
_entity.id
_entity.type
_entity.pdbx_description
1 polymer ?
#
loop_
_entity_poly.entity_id
_entity_poly.type
_entity_poly.pdbx_seq_one_letter_code
_entity_poly.pdbx_strand_id
1 'polypeptide(L)'
;MKCAICGAEFEPKRKTQRYCSRAECKRERKRRNLNAWRRANRKAVNLQSVMKCAICGAEFEATRSNQKYCSRAECKREGLRRWRRANRKAVNLQSVMKCAICGAEFKPYRPYQKYCGRECYMEAERRRLRKGIIPNPKKCEICGAEFKPHRPYQKYCGRECYMEAERRRLRKGIIPNPKKCAICGTEFKPYRPYQRYCSRAECKREGLRRWRRANRKAVNLQAKFYKLGKRISIARARQLVSEE
;
A
#
# COMPACT_ATOMS: atom_id res chain seq x y z
N MET A 1 -23.07 14.74 29.20
CA MET A 1 -23.32 15.32 27.85
C MET A 1 -24.13 14.32 27.02
N LYS A 2 -25.05 14.76 26.15
CA LYS A 2 -25.89 13.84 25.34
C LYS A 2 -25.25 13.50 23.98
N CYS A 3 -25.30 12.24 23.58
CA CYS A 3 -24.75 11.78 22.30
C CYS A 3 -25.58 12.33 21.13
N ALA A 4 -24.95 13.03 20.18
CA ALA A 4 -25.63 13.60 19.01
C ALA A 4 -26.16 12.57 17.98
N ILE A 5 -26.05 11.26 18.27
CA ILE A 5 -26.60 10.18 17.42
C ILE A 5 -27.73 9.45 18.14
N CYS A 6 -27.51 9.01 19.38
CA CYS A 6 -28.47 8.18 20.11
C CYS A 6 -29.12 8.87 21.30
N GLY A 7 -28.83 10.16 21.57
CA GLY A 7 -29.38 10.92 22.69
C GLY A 7 -28.87 10.52 24.08
N ALA A 8 -28.33 9.31 24.24
CA ALA A 8 -27.86 8.78 25.51
C ALA A 8 -26.80 9.67 26.18
N GLU A 9 -26.89 9.77 27.50
CA GLU A 9 -25.93 10.47 28.33
C GLU A 9 -24.61 9.72 28.39
N PHE A 10 -23.51 10.46 28.31
CA PHE A 10 -22.16 9.92 28.42
C PHE A 10 -21.19 10.97 28.97
N GLU A 11 -20.09 10.49 29.51
CA GLU A 11 -18.97 11.31 29.98
C GLU A 11 -17.95 11.52 28.85
N PRO A 12 -17.77 12.76 28.37
CA PRO A 12 -16.81 13.06 27.32
C PRO A 12 -15.38 13.06 27.89
N LYS A 13 -14.47 12.33 27.24
CA LYS A 13 -13.03 12.33 27.58
C LYS A 13 -12.30 13.58 27.09
N ARG A 14 -12.95 14.41 26.26
CA ARG A 14 -12.41 15.64 25.66
C ARG A 14 -13.55 16.64 25.49
N LYS A 15 -13.27 17.94 25.67
CA LYS A 15 -14.27 19.03 25.55
C LYS A 15 -15.02 19.04 24.21
N THR A 16 -14.41 18.57 23.12
CA THR A 16 -15.02 18.52 21.78
C THR A 16 -15.76 17.21 21.47
N GLN A 17 -15.85 16.27 22.42
CA GLN A 17 -16.44 14.96 22.18
C GLN A 17 -17.98 15.04 22.17
N ARG A 18 -18.59 14.93 20.99
CA ARG A 18 -20.05 15.02 20.78
C ARG A 18 -20.80 13.68 20.70
N TYR A 19 -20.07 12.56 20.74
CA TYR A 19 -20.63 11.22 20.51
C TYR A 19 -20.11 10.23 21.56
N CYS A 20 -20.98 9.29 21.95
CA CYS A 20 -20.61 8.20 22.87
C CYS A 20 -19.73 7.14 22.19
N SER A 21 -19.16 6.24 22.98
CA SER A 21 -18.23 5.18 22.55
C SER A 21 -18.91 3.94 21.96
N ARG A 22 -20.26 3.86 22.00
CA ARG A 22 -21.03 2.72 21.49
C ARG A 22 -20.68 2.45 20.01
N ALA A 23 -20.50 1.17 19.67
CA ALA A 23 -20.05 0.74 18.34
C ALA A 23 -20.96 1.25 17.21
N GLU A 24 -22.27 1.25 17.45
CA GLU A 24 -23.28 1.74 16.51
C GLU A 24 -23.16 3.23 16.25
N CYS A 25 -23.06 4.05 17.31
CA CYS A 25 -22.81 5.48 17.19
C CYS A 25 -21.48 5.79 16.48
N LYS A 26 -20.45 4.96 16.69
CA LYS A 26 -19.16 5.09 16.00
C LYS A 26 -19.27 4.79 14.50
N ARG A 27 -20.02 3.75 14.11
CA ARG A 27 -20.31 3.42 12.70
C ARG A 27 -21.15 4.52 12.04
N GLU A 28 -22.20 4.96 12.72
CA GLU A 28 -23.11 5.97 12.22
C GLU A 28 -22.45 7.33 12.04
N ARG A 29 -21.62 7.77 12.98
CA ARG A 29 -20.77 8.96 12.83
C ARG A 29 -19.88 8.87 11.60
N LYS A 30 -19.25 7.71 11.39
CA LYS A 30 -18.37 7.49 10.24
C LYS A 30 -19.15 7.58 8.92
N ARG A 31 -20.37 7.01 8.88
CA ARG A 31 -21.30 7.08 7.74
C ARG A 31 -21.73 8.53 7.45
N ARG A 32 -22.23 9.27 8.45
CA ARG A 32 -22.63 10.68 8.33
C ARG A 32 -21.49 11.56 7.82
N ASN A 33 -20.29 11.42 8.38
CA ASN A 33 -19.11 12.17 7.95
C ASN A 33 -18.67 11.81 6.52
N LEU A 34 -18.80 10.55 6.12
CA LEU A 34 -18.53 10.13 4.75
C LEU A 34 -19.53 10.75 3.77
N ASN A 35 -20.82 10.72 4.11
CA ASN A 35 -21.88 11.26 3.26
C ASN A 35 -21.81 12.77 3.11
N ALA A 36 -21.59 13.51 4.21
CA ALA A 36 -21.36 14.95 4.18
C ALA A 36 -20.16 15.30 3.28
N TRP A 37 -19.08 14.51 3.39
CA TRP A 37 -17.91 14.69 2.55
C TRP A 37 -18.17 14.34 1.08
N ARG A 38 -18.93 13.27 0.78
CA ARG A 38 -19.33 12.90 -0.59
C ARG A 38 -20.17 14.02 -1.23
N ARG A 39 -21.12 14.60 -0.49
CA ARG A 39 -21.93 15.75 -0.94
C ARG A 39 -21.05 16.96 -1.24
N ALA A 40 -20.15 17.32 -0.32
CA ALA A 40 -19.21 18.43 -0.49
C ALA A 40 -18.19 18.21 -1.64
N ASN A 41 -17.99 16.96 -2.07
CA ASN A 41 -17.04 16.59 -3.11
C ASN A 41 -17.71 15.88 -4.29
N ARG A 42 -19.00 16.12 -4.54
CA ARG A 42 -19.79 15.42 -5.56
C ARG A 42 -19.13 15.48 -6.95
N LYS A 43 -18.63 16.66 -7.34
CA LYS A 43 -17.88 16.89 -8.59
C LYS A 43 -16.57 16.06 -8.69
N ALA A 44 -15.93 15.74 -7.57
CA ALA A 44 -14.70 14.95 -7.53
C ALA A 44 -14.95 13.43 -7.53
N VAL A 45 -16.06 13.00 -6.95
CA VAL A 45 -16.46 11.59 -6.86
C VAL A 45 -17.05 11.12 -8.19
N ASN A 46 -17.88 11.94 -8.84
CA ASN A 46 -18.63 11.57 -10.04
C ASN A 46 -17.97 12.07 -11.34
N LEU A 47 -16.75 11.61 -11.63
CA LEU A 47 -16.11 11.82 -12.93
C LEU A 47 -16.19 10.53 -13.74
N GLN A 48 -17.37 10.25 -14.29
CA GLN A 48 -17.55 9.35 -15.42
C GLN A 48 -17.50 10.24 -16.66
N SER A 49 -16.32 10.77 -16.95
CA SER A 49 -16.12 11.67 -18.08
C SER A 49 -15.99 10.81 -19.33
N VAL A 50 -16.99 10.85 -20.19
CA VAL A 50 -16.85 10.44 -21.58
C VAL A 50 -15.71 11.28 -22.18
N MET A 51 -14.67 10.62 -22.70
CA MET A 51 -13.49 11.25 -23.29
C MET A 51 -13.32 10.79 -24.73
N LYS A 52 -12.73 11.63 -25.58
CA LYS A 52 -12.35 11.26 -26.95
C LYS A 52 -10.98 10.60 -26.98
N CYS A 53 -10.86 9.50 -27.72
CA CYS A 53 -9.61 8.77 -27.89
C CYS A 53 -8.61 9.62 -28.70
N ALA A 54 -7.40 9.85 -28.17
CA ALA A 54 -6.38 10.64 -28.86
C ALA A 54 -5.77 9.95 -30.11
N ILE A 55 -6.20 8.73 -30.45
CA ILE A 55 -5.78 8.01 -31.66
C ILE A 55 -6.91 7.96 -32.69
N CYS A 56 -8.11 7.51 -32.29
CA CYS A 56 -9.21 7.27 -33.23
C CYS A 56 -10.40 8.24 -33.08
N GLY A 57 -10.32 9.23 -32.20
CA GLY A 57 -11.38 10.21 -31.96
C GLY A 57 -12.62 9.69 -31.23
N ALA A 58 -12.85 8.37 -31.22
CA ALA A 58 -14.04 7.76 -30.63
C ALA A 58 -14.23 8.12 -29.16
N GLU A 59 -15.48 8.38 -28.79
CA GLU A 59 -15.90 8.63 -27.41
C GLU A 59 -15.87 7.33 -26.61
N PHE A 60 -15.36 7.40 -25.38
CA PHE A 60 -15.28 6.25 -24.49
C PHE A 60 -15.40 6.68 -23.03
N GLU A 61 -15.92 5.78 -22.19
CA GLU A 61 -15.96 5.99 -20.75
C GLU A 61 -14.57 5.77 -20.12
N ALA A 62 -13.97 6.85 -19.65
CA ALA A 62 -12.66 6.79 -19.03
C ALA A 62 -12.73 6.22 -17.60
N THR A 63 -12.14 5.04 -17.41
CA THR A 63 -12.03 4.41 -16.08
C THR A 63 -11.00 5.10 -15.18
N ARG A 64 -10.09 5.89 -15.77
CA ARG A 64 -9.06 6.68 -15.10
C ARG A 64 -9.06 8.09 -15.65
N SER A 65 -8.84 9.07 -14.79
CA SER A 65 -8.79 10.48 -15.20
C SER A 65 -7.62 10.81 -16.14
N ASN A 66 -6.60 9.95 -16.25
CA ASN A 66 -5.47 10.11 -17.17
C ASN A 66 -5.51 9.15 -18.36
N GLN A 67 -6.64 8.46 -18.58
CA GLN A 67 -6.80 7.56 -19.72
C GLN A 67 -6.93 8.38 -21.00
N LYS A 68 -5.96 8.26 -21.91
CA LYS A 68 -5.91 9.01 -23.18
C LYS A 68 -6.50 8.25 -24.38
N TYR A 69 -6.70 6.95 -24.23
CA TYR A 69 -7.04 6.04 -25.33
C TYR A 69 -8.20 5.12 -24.93
N CYS A 70 -9.01 4.75 -25.91
CA CYS A 70 -10.12 3.82 -25.74
C CYS A 70 -9.62 2.38 -25.48
N SER A 71 -10.56 1.44 -25.30
CA SER A 71 -10.25 0.04 -24.96
C SER A 71 -9.65 -0.75 -26.13
N ARG A 72 -9.83 -0.29 -27.38
CA ARG A 72 -9.36 -0.95 -28.61
C ARG A 72 -7.84 -1.21 -28.57
N ALA A 73 -7.44 -2.42 -28.95
CA ALA A 73 -6.07 -2.89 -28.84
C ALA A 73 -5.09 -2.07 -29.69
N GLU A 74 -5.52 -1.63 -30.87
CA GLU A 74 -4.75 -0.79 -31.79
C GLU A 74 -4.43 0.58 -31.18
N CYS A 75 -5.44 1.28 -30.64
CA CYS A 75 -5.27 2.58 -29.99
C CYS A 75 -4.34 2.50 -28.77
N LYS A 76 -4.41 1.41 -27.99
CA LYS A 76 -3.50 1.17 -26.87
C LYS A 76 -2.06 0.92 -27.32
N ARG A 77 -1.87 0.06 -28.34
CA ARG A 77 -0.53 -0.25 -28.90
C ARG A 77 0.10 1.00 -29.49
N GLU A 78 -0.67 1.76 -30.26
CA GLU A 78 -0.20 2.99 -30.89
C GLU A 78 0.10 4.08 -29.85
N GLY A 79 -0.77 4.25 -28.87
CA GLY A 79 -0.52 5.15 -27.75
C GLY A 79 0.75 4.82 -26.96
N LEU A 80 1.06 3.53 -26.79
CA LEU A 80 2.31 3.06 -26.17
C LEU A 80 3.52 3.33 -27.08
N ARG A 81 3.40 3.11 -28.40
CA ARG A 81 4.46 3.44 -29.38
C ARG A 81 4.78 4.95 -29.36
N ARG A 82 3.76 5.81 -29.41
CA ARG A 82 3.93 7.28 -29.29
C ARG A 82 4.61 7.67 -27.98
N TRP A 83 4.17 7.09 -26.86
CA TRP A 83 4.80 7.33 -25.56
C TRP A 83 6.28 6.90 -25.54
N ARG A 84 6.62 5.73 -26.08
CA ARG A 84 8.01 5.25 -26.18
C ARG A 84 8.89 6.14 -27.05
N ARG A 85 8.36 6.66 -28.18
CA ARG A 85 9.08 7.61 -29.05
C ARG A 85 9.34 8.93 -28.31
N ALA A 86 8.28 9.51 -27.71
CA ALA A 86 8.39 10.77 -26.98
C ALA A 86 9.28 10.67 -25.72
N ASN A 87 9.26 9.52 -25.05
CA ASN A 87 10.06 9.26 -23.84
C ASN A 87 11.34 8.48 -24.15
N ARG A 88 11.81 8.45 -25.40
CA ARG A 88 13.00 7.69 -25.78
C ARG A 88 14.20 8.06 -24.92
N LYS A 89 14.34 9.34 -24.54
CA LYS A 89 15.37 9.84 -23.61
C LYS A 89 15.13 9.43 -22.15
N ALA A 90 13.89 9.44 -21.66
CA ALA A 90 13.55 9.06 -20.28
C ALA A 90 13.55 7.54 -20.04
N VAL A 91 13.35 6.74 -21.09
CA VAL A 91 13.48 5.28 -21.08
C VAL A 91 14.89 4.85 -21.53
N ASN A 92 15.80 5.81 -21.80
CA ASN A 92 17.16 5.52 -22.22
C ASN A 92 18.02 5.03 -21.04
N LEU A 93 17.75 3.78 -20.65
CA LEU A 93 18.62 2.93 -19.85
C LEU A 93 20.01 2.73 -20.48
N GLN A 94 20.24 3.20 -21.72
CA GLN A 94 21.53 3.12 -22.40
C GLN A 94 22.39 4.36 -22.21
N SER A 95 21.98 5.33 -21.38
CA SER A 95 22.92 6.36 -20.92
C SER A 95 23.98 5.69 -20.06
N VAL A 96 25.23 5.79 -20.52
CA VAL A 96 26.39 5.25 -19.82
C VAL A 96 26.51 5.97 -18.47
N MET A 97 26.52 5.21 -17.38
CA MET A 97 26.70 5.72 -16.02
C MET A 97 28.06 5.31 -15.48
N LYS A 98 28.64 6.13 -14.61
CA LYS A 98 29.88 5.78 -13.89
C LYS A 98 29.55 4.99 -12.63
N CYS A 99 30.26 3.89 -12.43
CA CYS A 99 30.12 3.09 -11.21
C CYS A 99 30.58 3.89 -10.00
N ALA A 100 29.77 3.94 -8.94
CA ALA A 100 30.11 4.68 -7.72
C ALA A 100 31.28 4.06 -6.90
N ILE A 101 31.86 2.94 -7.33
CA ILE A 101 32.97 2.26 -6.64
C ILE A 101 34.25 2.30 -7.46
N CYS A 102 34.22 1.83 -8.70
CA CYS A 102 35.40 1.76 -9.56
C CYS A 102 35.47 2.89 -10.61
N GLY A 103 34.43 3.73 -10.73
CA GLY A 103 34.35 4.79 -11.74
C GLY A 103 34.08 4.30 -13.17
N ALA A 104 34.16 2.98 -13.42
CA ALA A 104 33.97 2.41 -14.75
C ALA A 104 32.60 2.76 -15.34
N GLU A 105 32.64 3.06 -16.63
CA GLU A 105 31.46 3.34 -17.43
C GLU A 105 30.69 2.05 -17.73
N PHE A 106 29.40 2.03 -17.39
CA PHE A 106 28.53 0.88 -17.59
C PHE A 106 27.13 1.30 -18.03
N LYS A 107 26.43 0.43 -18.75
CA LYS A 107 25.05 0.66 -19.17
C LYS A 107 24.09 0.04 -18.14
N PRO A 108 23.32 0.84 -17.39
CA PRO A 108 22.45 0.31 -16.36
C PRO A 108 21.23 -0.40 -16.97
N TYR A 109 20.87 -1.58 -16.47
CA TYR A 109 19.63 -2.25 -16.89
C TYR A 109 18.42 -1.83 -16.04
N ARG A 110 18.64 -1.00 -15.00
CA ARG A 110 17.59 -0.36 -14.17
C ARG A 110 17.92 1.12 -13.94
N PRO A 111 16.93 2.03 -13.89
CA PRO A 111 17.19 3.49 -13.78
C PRO A 111 17.91 3.92 -12.49
N TYR A 112 17.94 3.05 -11.47
CA TYR A 112 18.52 3.31 -10.16
C TYR A 112 19.77 2.45 -9.87
N GLN A 113 20.33 1.79 -10.89
CA GLN A 113 21.54 0.99 -10.70
C GLN A 113 22.76 1.91 -10.54
N LYS A 114 23.53 1.69 -9.47
CA LYS A 114 24.69 2.54 -9.10
C LYS A 114 26.04 1.88 -9.34
N TYR A 115 26.04 0.57 -9.59
CA TYR A 115 27.24 -0.24 -9.66
C TYR A 115 27.25 -1.08 -10.94
N CYS A 116 28.42 -1.19 -11.56
CA CYS A 116 28.60 -1.91 -12.81
C CYS A 116 28.38 -3.42 -12.66
N GLY A 117 28.65 -3.99 -11.48
CA GLY A 117 28.54 -5.43 -11.25
C GLY A 117 28.44 -5.82 -9.78
N ARG A 118 28.38 -7.14 -9.55
CA ARG A 118 28.24 -7.73 -8.21
C ARG A 118 29.41 -7.37 -7.30
N GLU A 119 30.63 -7.36 -7.80
CA GLU A 119 31.82 -7.05 -7.01
C GLU A 119 31.79 -5.63 -6.46
N CYS A 120 31.52 -4.64 -7.33
CA CYS A 120 31.35 -3.25 -6.91
C CYS A 120 30.16 -3.08 -5.95
N TYR A 121 29.06 -3.82 -6.14
CA TYR A 121 27.97 -3.82 -5.17
C TYR A 121 28.43 -4.34 -3.79
N MET A 122 29.15 -5.45 -3.73
CA MET A 122 29.64 -6.04 -2.48
C MET A 122 30.71 -5.15 -1.81
N GLU A 123 31.55 -4.48 -2.59
CA GLU A 123 32.50 -3.48 -2.11
C GLU A 123 31.78 -2.27 -1.52
N ALA A 124 30.74 -1.76 -2.18
CA ALA A 124 29.91 -0.69 -1.64
C ALA A 124 29.23 -1.10 -0.32
N GLU A 125 28.75 -2.35 -0.24
CA GLU A 125 28.18 -2.91 0.99
C GLU A 125 29.24 -3.02 2.10
N ARG A 126 30.44 -3.50 1.80
CA ARG A 126 31.58 -3.54 2.75
C ARG A 126 31.98 -2.13 3.22
N ARG A 127 32.06 -1.14 2.32
CA ARG A 127 32.32 0.27 2.67
C ARG A 127 31.23 0.84 3.57
N ARG A 128 29.96 0.51 3.29
CA ARG A 128 28.81 0.92 4.13
C ARG A 128 28.91 0.34 5.54
N LEU A 129 29.31 -0.92 5.65
CA LEU A 129 29.53 -1.59 6.94
C LEU A 129 30.75 -1.00 7.67
N ARG A 130 31.87 -0.72 6.98
CA ARG A 130 33.06 -0.08 7.57
C ARG A 130 32.79 1.33 8.12
N LYS A 131 31.96 2.12 7.44
CA LYS A 131 31.56 3.48 7.88
C LYS A 131 30.64 3.51 9.10
N GLY A 132 30.47 2.41 9.83
CA GLY A 132 29.67 2.41 11.06
C GLY A 132 28.17 2.58 10.84
N ILE A 133 27.66 2.43 9.60
CA ILE A 133 26.22 2.18 9.34
C ILE A 133 25.91 0.71 9.66
N ILE A 134 26.50 0.23 10.75
CA ILE A 134 26.21 -1.03 11.41
C ILE A 134 25.16 -0.63 12.44
N PRO A 135 23.95 -1.22 12.45
CA PRO A 135 23.05 -0.94 13.54
C PRO A 135 23.71 -1.44 14.83
N ASN A 136 23.76 -0.59 15.85
CA ASN A 136 24.43 -0.86 17.13
C ASN A 136 24.17 -2.29 17.62
N PRO A 137 25.16 -2.95 18.24
CA PRO A 137 24.96 -4.24 18.89
C PRO A 137 23.70 -4.20 19.76
N LYS A 138 22.87 -5.23 19.64
CA LYS A 138 21.64 -5.37 20.40
C LYS A 138 21.71 -6.61 21.26
N LYS A 139 21.06 -6.56 22.42
CA LYS A 139 20.81 -7.75 23.22
C LYS A 139 19.64 -8.52 22.62
N CYS A 140 19.80 -9.83 22.48
CA CYS A 140 18.72 -10.69 22.04
C CYS A 140 17.61 -10.73 23.09
N GLU A 141 16.36 -10.49 22.69
CA GLU A 141 15.21 -10.52 23.62
C GLU A 141 14.92 -11.93 24.21
N ILE A 142 15.63 -12.98 23.78
CA ILE A 142 15.43 -14.37 24.25
C ILE A 142 16.60 -14.89 25.08
N CYS A 143 17.82 -14.81 24.58
CA CYS A 143 19.00 -15.31 25.28
C CYS A 143 19.86 -14.20 25.93
N GLY A 144 19.53 -12.92 25.71
CA GLY A 144 20.30 -11.78 26.25
C GLY A 144 21.64 -11.52 25.54
N ALA A 145 22.14 -12.46 24.73
CA ALA A 145 23.41 -12.35 24.04
C ALA A 145 23.47 -11.11 23.13
N GLU A 146 24.62 -10.44 23.13
CA GLU A 146 24.88 -9.32 22.23
C GLU A 146 25.10 -9.83 20.81
N PHE A 147 24.39 -9.24 19.85
CA PHE A 147 24.51 -9.59 18.44
C PHE A 147 24.49 -8.33 17.57
N LYS A 148 25.12 -8.43 16.40
CA LYS A 148 25.13 -7.35 15.40
C LYS A 148 23.97 -7.55 14.42
N PRO A 149 22.90 -6.76 14.49
CA PRO A 149 21.76 -6.92 13.59
C PRO A 149 22.13 -6.54 12.15
N HIS A 150 21.64 -7.29 11.16
CA HIS A 150 21.75 -6.90 9.75
C HIS A 150 20.68 -5.89 9.33
N ARG A 151 19.63 -5.73 10.15
CA ARG A 151 18.51 -4.80 9.91
C ARG A 151 18.17 -4.04 11.18
N PRO A 152 17.82 -2.73 11.10
CA PRO A 152 17.51 -1.92 12.28
C PRO A 152 16.40 -2.48 13.18
N TYR A 153 15.49 -3.29 12.66
CA TYR A 153 14.35 -3.87 13.39
C TYR A 153 14.58 -5.32 13.87
N GLN A 154 15.77 -5.89 13.67
CA GLN A 154 16.07 -7.24 14.14
C GLN A 154 16.15 -7.26 15.68
N LYS A 155 15.53 -8.26 16.31
CA LYS A 155 15.35 -8.43 17.77
C LYS A 155 16.07 -9.65 18.34
N TYR A 156 16.43 -10.60 17.48
CA TYR A 156 16.98 -11.89 17.88
C TYR A 156 18.29 -12.16 17.16
N CYS A 157 19.23 -12.78 17.87
CA CYS A 157 20.57 -13.10 17.36
C CYS A 157 20.54 -14.15 16.25
N GLY A 158 19.57 -15.06 16.26
CA GLY A 158 19.50 -16.15 15.29
C GLY A 158 18.12 -16.77 15.17
N ARG A 159 18.03 -17.80 14.30
CA ARG A 159 16.79 -18.51 13.99
C ARG A 159 16.19 -19.20 15.23
N GLU A 160 17.02 -19.78 16.08
CA GLU A 160 16.56 -20.49 17.27
C GLU A 160 15.87 -19.56 18.26
N CYS A 161 16.51 -18.43 18.58
CA CYS A 161 15.90 -17.40 19.42
C CYS A 161 14.63 -16.83 18.78
N TYR A 162 14.59 -16.65 17.46
CA TYR A 162 13.34 -16.27 16.78
C TYR A 162 12.21 -17.30 16.98
N MET A 163 12.50 -18.59 16.82
CA MET A 163 11.50 -19.66 16.99
C MET A 163 11.06 -19.81 18.45
N GLU A 164 11.97 -19.62 19.40
CA GLU A 164 11.65 -19.62 20.83
C GLU A 164 10.76 -18.42 21.21
N ALA A 165 11.04 -17.24 20.66
CA ALA A 165 10.16 -16.08 20.81
C ALA A 165 8.75 -16.35 20.26
N GLU A 166 8.66 -17.02 19.12
CA GLU A 166 7.39 -17.42 18.50
C GLU A 166 6.64 -18.44 19.36
N ARG A 167 7.33 -19.44 19.91
CA ARG A 167 6.76 -20.40 20.88
C ARG A 167 6.26 -19.71 22.15
N ARG A 168 7.05 -18.81 22.75
CA ARG A 168 6.64 -18.02 23.93
C ARG A 168 5.41 -17.18 23.64
N ARG A 169 5.33 -16.57 22.46
CA ARG A 169 4.15 -15.81 22.03
C ARG A 169 2.90 -16.70 21.93
N LEU A 170 3.03 -17.91 21.38
CA LEU A 170 1.94 -18.88 21.29
C LEU A 170 1.50 -19.39 22.67
N ARG A 171 2.44 -19.70 23.58
CA ARG A 171 2.16 -20.12 24.96
C ARG A 171 1.42 -19.07 25.78
N LYS A 172 1.75 -17.78 25.60
CA LYS A 172 1.05 -16.65 26.26
C LYS A 172 -0.39 -16.41 25.77
N GLY A 173 -0.98 -17.34 25.02
CA GLY A 173 -2.34 -17.19 24.53
C GLY A 173 -2.52 -16.04 23.53
N ILE A 174 -1.44 -15.49 22.96
CA ILE A 174 -1.50 -14.56 21.81
C ILE A 174 -1.74 -15.38 20.54
N ILE A 175 -2.74 -16.27 20.63
CA ILE A 175 -3.32 -17.01 19.52
C ILE A 175 -4.27 -16.02 18.86
N PRO A 176 -4.09 -15.71 17.57
CA PRO A 176 -5.04 -14.86 16.89
C PRO A 176 -6.44 -15.52 16.93
N ASN A 177 -7.42 -14.81 17.48
CA ASN A 177 -8.81 -15.30 17.56
C ASN A 177 -9.25 -15.88 16.20
N PRO A 178 -9.98 -17.01 16.19
CA PRO A 178 -10.57 -17.55 14.98
C PRO A 178 -11.33 -16.46 14.22
N LYS A 179 -11.14 -16.41 12.90
CA LYS A 179 -11.81 -15.47 12.01
C LYS A 179 -12.56 -16.20 10.93
N LYS A 180 -13.66 -15.61 10.47
CA LYS A 180 -14.36 -16.05 9.27
C LYS A 180 -13.60 -15.58 8.03
N CYS A 181 -13.37 -16.49 7.08
CA CYS A 181 -12.77 -16.16 5.79
C CYS A 181 -13.67 -15.19 5.02
N ALA A 182 -13.11 -14.07 4.53
CA ALA A 182 -13.87 -13.07 3.79
C ALA A 182 -14.37 -13.52 2.40
N ILE A 183 -14.05 -14.75 1.98
CA ILE A 183 -14.50 -15.34 0.71
C ILE A 183 -15.49 -16.47 0.96
N CYS A 184 -15.12 -17.48 1.76
CA CYS A 184 -15.93 -18.69 1.95
C CYS A 184 -16.64 -18.76 3.32
N GLY A 185 -16.45 -17.77 4.20
CA GLY A 185 -17.08 -17.76 5.53
C GLY A 185 -16.48 -18.73 6.56
N THR A 186 -15.75 -19.77 6.13
CA THR A 186 -15.14 -20.77 7.00
C THR A 186 -14.26 -20.15 8.08
N GLU A 187 -14.41 -20.63 9.31
CA GLU A 187 -13.58 -20.24 10.44
C GLU A 187 -12.16 -20.77 10.30
N PHE A 188 -11.17 -19.92 10.52
CA PHE A 188 -9.77 -20.28 10.45
C PHE A 188 -8.98 -19.52 11.51
N LYS A 189 -7.87 -20.12 11.97
CA LYS A 189 -6.92 -19.47 12.88
C LYS A 189 -5.89 -18.70 12.04
N PRO A 190 -5.87 -17.36 12.08
CA PRO A 190 -4.89 -16.60 11.31
C PRO A 190 -3.51 -16.70 11.95
N TYR A 191 -2.46 -16.78 11.13
CA TYR A 191 -1.07 -16.67 11.62
C TYR A 191 -0.67 -15.19 11.84
N ARG A 192 -1.33 -14.27 11.13
CA ARG A 192 -1.10 -12.80 11.22
C ARG A 192 -2.37 -12.06 11.62
N PRO A 193 -2.29 -11.04 12.49
CA PRO A 193 -3.47 -10.25 12.91
C PRO A 193 -4.27 -9.64 11.76
N TYR A 194 -3.64 -9.34 10.63
CA TYR A 194 -4.29 -8.75 9.45
C TYR A 194 -4.72 -9.77 8.38
N GLN A 195 -4.54 -11.07 8.61
CA GLN A 195 -4.96 -12.09 7.66
C GLN A 195 -6.50 -12.14 7.59
N ARG A 196 -7.03 -12.15 6.36
CA ARG A 196 -8.48 -12.06 6.05
C ARG A 196 -9.05 -13.30 5.37
N TYR A 197 -8.20 -14.21 4.93
CA TYR A 197 -8.56 -15.37 4.12
C TYR A 197 -7.98 -16.63 4.75
N CYS A 198 -8.71 -17.74 4.64
CA CYS A 198 -8.23 -19.07 5.04
C CYS A 198 -7.07 -19.55 4.14
N SER A 199 -6.50 -20.70 4.48
CA SER A 199 -5.36 -21.29 3.76
C SER A 199 -5.68 -21.78 2.35
N ARG A 200 -6.97 -21.95 2.01
CA ARG A 200 -7.41 -22.38 0.68
C ARG A 200 -6.89 -21.43 -0.41
N ALA A 201 -6.18 -21.98 -1.39
CA ALA A 201 -5.52 -21.21 -2.44
C ALA A 201 -6.51 -20.36 -3.26
N GLU A 202 -7.74 -20.85 -3.45
CA GLU A 202 -8.83 -20.16 -4.13
C GLU A 202 -9.27 -18.91 -3.39
N CYS A 203 -9.51 -19.01 -2.07
CA CYS A 203 -9.88 -17.87 -1.23
C CYS A 203 -8.78 -16.80 -1.22
N LYS A 204 -7.51 -17.20 -1.22
CA LYS A 204 -6.38 -16.27 -1.31
C LYS A 204 -6.29 -15.59 -2.68
N ARG A 205 -6.43 -16.34 -3.77
CA ARG A 205 -6.42 -15.81 -5.15
C ARG A 205 -7.58 -14.86 -5.38
N GLU A 206 -8.79 -15.26 -4.99
CA GLU A 206 -10.00 -14.47 -5.14
C GLU A 206 -9.98 -13.23 -4.24
N GLY A 207 -9.54 -13.38 -2.99
CA GLY A 207 -9.30 -12.25 -2.10
C GLY A 207 -8.34 -11.21 -2.69
N LEU A 208 -7.23 -11.67 -3.29
CA LEU A 208 -6.27 -10.80 -3.97
C LEU A 208 -6.88 -10.13 -5.21
N ARG A 209 -7.69 -10.84 -6.01
CA ARG A 209 -8.40 -10.28 -7.17
C ARG A 209 -9.36 -9.18 -6.74
N ARG A 210 -10.21 -9.43 -5.73
CA ARG A 210 -11.14 -8.44 -5.16
C ARG A 210 -10.39 -7.23 -4.61
N TRP A 211 -9.31 -7.45 -3.85
CA TRP A 211 -8.46 -6.37 -3.34
C TRP A 211 -7.83 -5.55 -4.47
N ARG A 212 -7.30 -6.17 -5.52
CA ARG A 212 -6.72 -5.45 -6.67
C ARG A 212 -7.76 -4.59 -7.39
N ARG A 213 -8.99 -5.08 -7.58
CA ARG A 213 -10.10 -4.32 -8.18
C ARG A 213 -10.47 -3.11 -7.32
N ALA A 214 -10.72 -3.31 -6.02
CA ALA A 214 -11.04 -2.23 -5.09
C ALA A 214 -9.89 -1.22 -4.93
N ASN A 215 -8.65 -1.69 -4.82
CA ASN A 215 -7.49 -0.82 -4.70
C ASN A 215 -7.25 0.00 -5.96
N ARG A 216 -7.52 -0.56 -7.15
CA ARG A 216 -7.45 0.20 -8.41
C ARG A 216 -8.48 1.34 -8.43
N LYS A 217 -9.74 1.06 -8.08
CA LYS A 217 -10.78 2.09 -7.94
C LYS A 217 -10.34 3.17 -6.93
N ALA A 218 -9.78 2.78 -5.79
CA ALA A 218 -9.32 3.72 -4.76
C ALA A 218 -8.15 4.60 -5.23
N VAL A 219 -7.16 4.05 -5.93
CA VAL A 219 -6.06 4.82 -6.52
C VAL A 219 -6.58 5.80 -7.56
N ASN A 220 -7.52 5.39 -8.42
CA ASN A 220 -8.14 6.27 -9.40
C ASN A 220 -8.88 7.43 -8.73
N LEU A 221 -9.65 7.14 -7.67
CA LEU A 221 -10.35 8.16 -6.90
C LEU A 221 -9.36 9.13 -6.24
N GLN A 222 -8.28 8.62 -5.65
CA GLN A 222 -7.23 9.46 -5.08
C GLN A 222 -6.62 10.39 -6.15
N ALA A 223 -6.32 9.88 -7.34
CA ALA A 223 -5.82 10.68 -8.44
C ALA A 223 -6.83 11.75 -8.93
N LYS A 224 -8.14 11.44 -8.92
CA LYS A 224 -9.19 12.43 -9.25
C LYS A 224 -9.18 13.61 -8.28
N PHE A 225 -9.02 13.35 -6.98
CA PHE A 225 -8.94 14.41 -5.98
C PHE A 225 -7.71 15.31 -6.18
N TYR A 226 -6.54 14.71 -6.44
CA TYR A 226 -5.33 15.47 -6.70
C TYR A 226 -5.48 16.43 -7.90
N LYS A 227 -6.17 16.01 -8.98
CA LYS A 227 -6.43 16.87 -10.14
C LYS A 227 -7.32 18.07 -9.82
N LEU A 228 -8.16 17.98 -8.79
CA LEU A 228 -9.05 19.05 -8.35
C LEU A 228 -8.42 19.91 -7.25
N GLY A 229 -7.09 19.85 -7.08
CA GLY A 229 -6.38 20.57 -6.02
C GLY A 229 -6.62 20.03 -4.60
N LYS A 230 -7.30 18.88 -4.47
CA LYS A 230 -7.68 18.31 -3.17
C LYS A 230 -6.79 17.12 -2.82
N ARG A 231 -6.31 17.05 -1.58
CA ARG A 231 -5.52 15.91 -1.08
C ARG A 231 -6.40 14.93 -0.32
N ILE A 232 -6.37 13.65 -0.72
CA ILE A 232 -6.98 12.56 0.05
C ILE A 232 -5.98 11.43 0.23
N SER A 233 -6.03 10.77 1.39
CA SER A 233 -5.21 9.58 1.63
C SER A 233 -5.77 8.37 0.88
N ILE A 234 -4.90 7.43 0.50
CA ILE A 234 -5.34 6.17 -0.14
C ILE A 234 -6.25 5.35 0.78
N ALA A 235 -6.04 5.45 2.10
CA ALA A 235 -6.92 4.83 3.09
C ALA A 235 -8.34 5.41 3.02
N ARG A 236 -8.47 6.74 2.85
CA ARG A 236 -9.76 7.41 2.69
C ARG A 236 -10.41 7.04 1.35
N ALA A 237 -9.63 6.99 0.27
CA ALA A 237 -10.12 6.57 -1.03
C ALA A 237 -10.66 5.13 -1.04
N ARG A 238 -10.00 4.21 -0.31
CA ARG A 238 -10.49 2.82 -0.17
C ARG A 238 -11.82 2.72 0.58
N GLN A 239 -12.04 3.57 1.59
CA GLN A 239 -13.32 3.61 2.32
C GLN A 239 -14.48 4.08 1.43
N LEU A 240 -14.23 5.02 0.53
CA LEU A 240 -15.25 5.53 -0.39
C LEU A 240 -15.67 4.46 -1.42
N VAL A 241 -14.71 3.67 -1.88
CA VAL A 241 -14.91 2.62 -2.89
C VAL A 241 -15.52 1.34 -2.33
N SER A 242 -15.38 1.06 -1.03
CA SER A 242 -15.89 -0.16 -0.41
C SER A 242 -17.40 -0.14 -0.12
N GLU A 243 -18.07 0.99 -0.35
CA GLU A 243 -19.50 1.22 -0.11
C GLU A 243 -20.23 1.67 -1.40
N GLU A 244 -19.66 1.32 -2.56
CA GLU A 244 -20.27 1.34 -3.90
C GLU A 244 -20.43 -0.11 -4.39
#